data_AF-A0A3B8JAQ3-F1
#
_entry.id   AF-A0A3B8JAQ3-F1
#
_cell.length_a   1.000
_cell.length_b   1.000
_cell.length_c   1.000
_cell.angle_alpha   90.00
_cell.angle_beta   90.00
_cell.angle_gamma   90.00
#
_symmetry.space_group_name_H-M   'P 1'
#
loop_
_entity.id
_entity.type
_entity.pdbx_description
1 polymer ?
#
loop_
_entity_poly.entity_id
_entity_poly.type
_entity_poly.pdbx_seq_one_letter_code
_entity_poly.pdbx_strand_id
1 'polypeptide(L)'
;ERACISAFYFQRIFNILCGFTVGEYIRCRRLSMAAQELSKADARVIDVALKYGYDSPDSFARAFTKFHGIPPSSARIKGANLKLFAPVKIKLILEGGTML
;
A
#
# COMPACT_ATOMS: atom_id res chain seq x y z
N GLU A 1 13.34 5.18 11.71
CA GLU A 1 13.50 6.66 11.79
C GLU A 1 12.12 7.29 11.89
N ARG A 2 11.96 8.37 12.68
CA ARG A 2 10.69 9.10 12.83
C ARG A 2 10.86 10.48 12.19
N ALA A 3 9.88 10.94 11.41
CA ALA A 3 9.85 12.31 10.94
C ALA A 3 9.56 13.23 12.13
N CYS A 4 10.51 14.08 12.54
CA CYS A 4 10.39 14.98 13.69
C CYS A 4 9.44 16.18 13.41
N ILE A 5 8.25 15.90 12.91
CA ILE A 5 7.23 16.87 12.50
C ILE A 5 5.85 16.37 12.92
N SER A 6 4.87 17.27 13.07
CA SER A 6 3.51 16.84 13.39
C SER A 6 2.95 15.94 12.28
N ALA A 7 2.08 14.99 12.66
CA ALA A 7 1.45 14.07 11.72
C ALA A 7 0.70 14.81 10.59
N PHE A 8 0.08 15.95 10.92
CA PHE A 8 -0.62 16.80 9.96
C PHE A 8 0.32 17.33 8.87
N TYR A 9 1.45 17.96 9.26
CA TYR A 9 2.39 18.48 8.29
C TYR A 9 3.08 17.37 7.49
N PHE A 10 3.37 16.23 8.12
CA PHE A 10 3.90 15.07 7.40
C PHE A 10 2.94 14.60 6.30
N GLN A 11 1.65 14.40 6.64
CA GLN A 11 0.65 13.98 5.67
C GLN A 11 0.50 14.99 4.53
N ARG A 12 0.51 16.29 4.85
CA ARG A 12 0.41 17.35 3.86
C ARG A 12 1.61 17.37 2.91
N ILE A 13 2.83 17.34 3.44
CA ILE A 13 4.06 17.31 2.63
C ILE A 13 4.09 16.03 1.78
N PHE A 14 3.77 14.87 2.37
CA PHE A 14 3.71 13.61 1.64
C PHE A 14 2.72 13.66 0.47
N ASN A 15 1.52 14.20 0.70
CA ASN A 15 0.53 14.34 -0.34
C ASN A 15 1.00 15.28 -1.47
N ILE A 16 1.62 16.42 -1.13
CA ILE A 16 2.21 17.34 -2.10
C ILE A 16 3.28 16.65 -2.95
N LEU A 17 4.16 15.85 -2.33
CA LEU A 17 5.27 15.20 -3.02
C LEU A 17 4.86 13.97 -3.83
N CYS A 18 3.88 13.19 -3.35
CA CYS A 18 3.53 11.89 -3.94
C CYS A 18 2.22 11.88 -4.72
N GLY A 19 1.36 12.89 -4.56
CA GLY A 19 0.05 12.96 -5.21
C GLY A 19 -1.02 12.05 -4.58
N PHE A 20 -0.73 11.43 -3.44
CA PHE A 20 -1.67 10.60 -2.67
C PHE A 20 -1.37 10.70 -1.18
N THR A 21 -2.38 10.42 -0.36
CA THR A 21 -2.25 10.42 1.10
C THR A 21 -1.39 9.25 1.60
N VAL A 22 -0.85 9.40 2.81
CA VAL A 22 -0.13 8.32 3.50
C VAL A 22 -1.02 7.09 3.70
N GLY A 23 -2.31 7.30 3.99
CA GLY A 23 -3.29 6.21 4.15
C GLY A 23 -3.50 5.43 2.86
N GLU A 24 -3.64 6.12 1.72
CA GLU A 24 -3.73 5.49 0.40
C GLU A 24 -2.47 4.72 0.05
N TYR A 25 -1.29 5.28 0.32
CA TYR A 25 0.00 4.60 0.15
C TYR A 25 0.03 3.28 0.93
N ILE A 26 -0.24 3.33 2.23
CA ILE A 26 -0.21 2.16 3.11
C ILE A 26 -1.19 1.10 2.62
N ARG A 27 -2.41 1.51 2.25
CA ARG A 27 -3.44 0.60 1.72
C ARG A 27 -3.00 -0.07 0.42
N CYS A 28 -2.51 0.69 -0.55
CA CYS A 28 -2.02 0.15 -1.83
C CYS A 28 -0.83 -0.79 -1.64
N ARG A 29 0.12 -0.44 -0.76
CA ARG A 29 1.26 -1.31 -0.40
C ARG A 29 0.80 -2.61 0.24
N ARG A 30 -0.10 -2.55 1.22
CA ARG A 30 -0.65 -3.72 1.91
C ARG A 30 -1.37 -4.66 0.94
N LEU A 31 -2.24 -4.14 0.08
CA LEU A 31 -2.96 -4.96 -0.90
C LEU A 31 -2.01 -5.59 -1.92
N SER A 32 -1.01 -4.84 -2.42
CA SER A 32 0.01 -5.38 -3.32
C SER A 32 0.83 -6.51 -2.67
N MET A 33 1.21 -6.39 -1.41
CA MET A 33 1.93 -7.47 -0.69
C MET A 33 1.02 -8.66 -0.38
N ALA A 34 -0.24 -8.41 -0.01
CA ALA A 34 -1.24 -9.44 0.22
C ALA A 34 -1.45 -10.31 -1.02
N ALA A 35 -1.50 -9.71 -2.21
CA ALA A 35 -1.60 -10.44 -3.47
C ALA A 35 -0.39 -11.35 -3.74
N GLN A 36 0.83 -10.88 -3.44
CA GLN A 36 2.05 -11.69 -3.56
C GLN A 36 2.08 -12.86 -2.57
N GLU A 37 1.43 -12.72 -1.42
CA GLU A 37 1.32 -13.78 -0.44
C GLU A 37 0.25 -14.80 -0.84
N LEU A 38 -0.90 -14.33 -1.33
CA LEU A 38 -1.99 -15.18 -1.83
C LEU A 38 -1.65 -15.93 -3.11
N SER A 39 -0.68 -15.46 -3.89
CA SER A 39 -0.20 -16.20 -5.06
C SER A 39 0.65 -17.42 -4.69
N LYS A 40 1.06 -17.55 -3.42
CA LYS A 40 1.76 -18.73 -2.90
C LYS A 40 0.72 -19.79 -2.48
N ALA A 41 1.04 -21.07 -2.68
CA ALA A 41 0.05 -22.15 -2.73
C ALA A 41 -0.79 -22.36 -1.44
N ASP A 42 -0.31 -21.93 -0.27
CA ASP A 42 -0.90 -22.29 1.03
C ASP A 42 -1.43 -21.12 1.87
N ALA A 43 -1.47 -19.90 1.32
CA ALA A 43 -1.98 -18.76 2.08
C ALA A 43 -3.51 -18.82 2.22
N ARG A 44 -4.03 -18.78 3.46
CA ARG A 44 -5.46 -18.62 3.73
C ARG A 44 -5.84 -17.14 3.66
N VAL A 45 -6.96 -16.82 3.00
CA VAL A 45 -7.42 -15.43 2.80
C VAL A 45 -7.62 -14.70 4.13
N ILE A 46 -8.15 -15.39 5.15
CA ILE A 46 -8.38 -14.80 6.48
C ILE A 46 -7.07 -14.42 7.18
N ASP A 47 -6.06 -15.29 7.12
CA ASP A 47 -4.76 -15.02 7.75
C ASP A 47 -4.06 -13.84 7.07
N VAL A 48 -4.14 -13.78 5.74
CA VAL A 48 -3.61 -12.65 4.96
C VAL A 48 -4.36 -11.37 5.29
N ALA A 49 -5.69 -11.39 5.37
CA ALA A 49 -6.49 -10.22 5.72
C ALA A 49 -6.04 -9.63 7.08
N LEU A 50 -5.96 -10.48 8.10
CA LEU A 50 -5.53 -10.08 9.45
C LEU A 50 -4.09 -9.54 9.44
N LYS A 51 -3.16 -10.24 8.77
CA LYS A 51 -1.75 -9.84 8.67
C LYS A 51 -1.57 -8.45 8.06
N TYR A 52 -2.40 -8.09 7.08
CA TYR A 52 -2.35 -6.78 6.41
C TYR A 52 -3.31 -5.75 7.04
N GLY A 53 -3.81 -6.01 8.24
CA GLY A 53 -4.52 -5.05 9.08
C GLY A 53 -5.97 -4.82 8.68
N TYR A 54 -6.67 -5.87 8.24
CA TYR A 54 -8.10 -5.89 8.05
C TYR A 54 -8.75 -6.78 9.11
N ASP A 55 -9.76 -6.25 9.80
CA ASP A 55 -10.43 -6.95 10.90
C ASP A 55 -11.41 -8.04 10.43
N SER A 56 -11.77 -8.03 9.14
CA SER A 56 -12.66 -9.04 8.56
C SER A 56 -12.27 -9.44 7.13
N PRO A 57 -12.46 -10.72 6.75
CA PRO A 57 -12.26 -11.19 5.38
C PRO A 57 -13.07 -10.40 4.34
N ASP A 58 -14.29 -9.97 4.69
CA ASP A 58 -15.17 -9.24 3.76
C ASP A 58 -14.65 -7.83 3.47
N SER A 59 -14.18 -7.12 4.50
CA SER A 59 -13.58 -5.80 4.31
C SER A 59 -12.32 -5.87 3.46
N PHE A 60 -11.49 -6.90 3.69
CA PHE A 60 -10.33 -7.19 2.88
C PHE A 60 -10.71 -7.53 1.44
N ALA A 61 -11.66 -8.44 1.22
CA ALA A 61 -12.08 -8.87 -0.11
C ALA A 61 -12.61 -7.70 -0.94
N ARG A 62 -13.42 -6.80 -0.36
CA ARG A 62 -13.88 -5.58 -1.05
C ARG A 62 -12.71 -4.68 -1.45
N ALA A 63 -11.78 -4.41 -0.54
CA ALA A 63 -10.63 -3.55 -0.82
C ALA A 63 -9.67 -4.19 -1.85
N PHE A 64 -9.43 -5.49 -1.74
CA PHE A 64 -8.60 -6.28 -2.64
C PHE A 64 -9.16 -6.30 -4.05
N THR A 65 -10.45 -6.62 -4.21
CA THR A 65 -11.12 -6.61 -5.52
C THR A 65 -11.13 -5.22 -6.13
N LYS A 66 -11.38 -4.16 -5.33
CA LYS A 66 -11.30 -2.77 -5.83
C LYS A 66 -9.90 -2.43 -6.35
N PHE A 67 -8.85 -2.92 -5.69
CA PHE A 67 -7.47 -2.63 -6.08
C PHE A 67 -7.00 -3.51 -7.24
N HIS A 68 -7.11 -4.83 -7.15
CA HIS A 68 -6.59 -5.78 -8.15
C HIS A 68 -7.55 -6.07 -9.32
N GLY A 69 -8.86 -5.86 -9.14
CA GLY A 69 -9.89 -6.21 -10.13
C GLY A 69 -10.38 -7.65 -10.05
N ILE A 70 -9.82 -8.48 -9.16
CA ILE A 70 -10.22 -9.88 -8.96
C ILE A 70 -10.38 -10.20 -7.46
N PRO A 71 -11.17 -11.22 -7.09
CA PRO A 71 -11.27 -11.67 -5.70
C PRO A 71 -9.95 -12.22 -5.14
N PRO A 72 -9.72 -12.15 -3.82
CA PRO A 72 -8.53 -12.72 -3.18
C PRO A 72 -8.32 -14.21 -3.46
N SER A 73 -9.39 -15.00 -3.53
CA SER A 73 -9.33 -16.44 -3.81
C SER A 73 -8.77 -16.74 -5.21
N SER A 74 -8.97 -15.85 -6.18
CA SER A 74 -8.47 -15.96 -7.54
C SER A 74 -6.99 -15.59 -7.68
N ALA A 75 -6.38 -14.96 -6.67
CA ALA A 75 -4.97 -14.53 -6.72
C ALA A 75 -3.97 -15.70 -6.82
N ARG A 76 -4.36 -16.91 -6.42
CA ARG A 76 -3.53 -18.14 -6.54
C ARG A 76 -3.52 -18.75 -7.95
N ILE A 77 -4.42 -18.30 -8.84
CA ILE A 77 -4.52 -18.85 -10.18
C ILE A 77 -3.29 -18.39 -10.97
N LYS A 78 -2.60 -19.34 -11.61
CA LYS A 78 -1.46 -19.02 -12.47
C LYS A 78 -1.89 -18.03 -13.56
N GLY A 79 -1.16 -16.93 -13.70
CA GLY A 79 -1.48 -15.86 -14.67
C GLY A 79 -2.50 -14.83 -14.19
N ALA A 80 -2.91 -14.85 -12.92
CA ALA A 80 -3.76 -13.80 -12.35
C ALA A 80 -3.11 -12.41 -12.52
N ASN A 81 -3.88 -11.44 -13.05
CA ASN A 81 -3.41 -10.07 -13.22
C ASN A 81 -3.45 -9.33 -11.88
N LEU A 82 -2.33 -9.37 -11.15
CA LEU A 82 -2.18 -8.74 -9.85
C LEU A 82 -1.41 -7.42 -9.98
N LYS A 83 -2.06 -6.30 -9.64
CA LYS A 83 -1.39 -5.00 -9.55
C LYS A 83 -0.25 -5.00 -8.53
N LEU A 84 0.88 -4.46 -8.94
CA LEU A 84 2.04 -4.21 -8.09
C LEU A 84 2.12 -2.72 -7.75
N PHE A 85 2.35 -2.39 -6.48
CA PHE A 85 2.64 -1.03 -6.06
C PHE A 85 3.98 -1.03 -5.33
N ALA A 86 5.06 -0.57 -5.95
CA ALA A 86 6.40 -0.62 -5.36
C ALA A 86 6.56 0.32 -4.14
N PRO A 87 7.49 0.05 -3.21
CA PRO A 87 7.83 1.01 -2.15
C PRO A 87 8.29 2.33 -2.75
N VAL A 88 7.73 3.44 -2.27
CA VAL A 88 8.17 4.77 -2.67
C VAL A 88 9.43 5.14 -1.89
N LYS A 89 10.44 5.67 -2.61
CA LYS A 89 11.64 6.26 -2.02
C LYS A 89 11.63 7.75 -2.32
N ILE A 90 11.62 8.58 -1.27
CA ILE A 90 11.66 10.04 -1.40
C ILE A 90 13.08 10.47 -1.09
N LYS A 91 13.74 11.13 -2.05
CA LYS A 91 15.02 11.82 -1.84
C LYS A 91 14.80 13.29 -2.13
N LEU A 92 15.03 14.12 -1.12
CA LEU A 92 14.84 15.57 -1.21
C LEU A 92 16.23 16.22 -1.18
N ILE A 93 16.59 16.89 -2.26
CA ILE A 93 17.85 17.62 -2.39
C ILE A 93 17.47 19.09 -2.59
N LEU A 94 17.96 19.96 -1.71
CA LEU A 94 17.75 21.40 -1.77
C LEU A 94 19.10 22.05 -2.04
N GLU A 95 19.20 22.80 -3.14
CA GLU A 95 20.39 23.55 -3.52
C GLU A 95 20.02 25.03 -3.67
N GLY A 96 20.88 25.94 -3.18
CA GLY A 96 20.63 27.39 -3.15
C GLY A 96 19.92 27.90 -1.89
N GLY A 97 19.28 29.07 -1.96
CA GLY A 97 18.55 29.70 -0.85
C GLY A 97 19.22 30.93 -0.21
N THR A 98 20.29 31.44 -0.80
CA THR A 98 20.86 32.73 -0.38
C THR A 98 19.95 33.85 -0.86
N MET A 99 19.35 34.59 0.07
CA MET A 99 18.84 35.93 -0.26
C MET A 99 20.05 36.81 -0.54
N LEU A 100 20.03 37.51 -1.68
CA LEU A 100 20.91 38.64 -1.96
C LEU A 100 20.49 39.82 -1.08
#